data_AF-A0A523JEC3-F1
#
_entry.id   AF-A0A523JEC3-F1
#
_cell.length_a   1.000
_cell.length_b   1.000
_cell.length_c   1.000
_cell.angle_alpha   90.00
_cell.angle_beta   90.00
_cell.angle_gamma   90.00
#
_symmetry.space_group_name_H-M   'P 1'
#
loop_
_entity.id
_entity.type
_entity.pdbx_description
1 polymer ?
#
loop_
_entity_poly.entity_id
_entity_poly.type
_entity_poly.pdbx_seq_one_letter_code
_entity_poly.pdbx_strand_id
1 'polypeptide(L)'
;MSVGKTLADNHNVAVKILAQGLKDLGIFKESLDEIIEKNLHRTYYPHGTGHWLGLDVHDNSPYLTDELNDIKFTPGMVFTVEPGLYLPKDDEKVPKHLRGIGIRIEDDILVTDKGCENLSQDIPKTIQEVEDACAADYRTFLL
;
A
#
# COMPACT_ATOMS: atom_id res chain seq x y z
N MET A 1 10.20 4.29 1.63
CA MET A 1 10.45 5.63 1.07
C MET A 1 11.79 6.15 1.56
N SER A 2 12.65 6.61 0.67
CA SER A 2 13.93 7.26 1.03
C SER A 2 14.35 8.23 -0.07
N VAL A 3 15.18 9.21 0.27
CA VAL A 3 15.71 10.18 -0.70
C VAL A 3 16.32 9.48 -1.92
N GLY A 4 16.02 10.01 -3.11
CA GLY A 4 16.55 9.52 -4.39
C GLY A 4 15.80 8.33 -5.01
N LYS A 5 14.88 7.69 -4.28
CA LYS A 5 13.94 6.68 -4.81
C LYS A 5 12.71 7.34 -5.41
N THR A 6 11.91 6.58 -6.16
CA THR A 6 10.67 7.07 -6.79
C THR A 6 9.43 6.39 -6.21
N LEU A 7 8.25 6.91 -6.54
CA LEU A 7 6.98 6.24 -6.22
C LEU A 7 6.85 4.89 -6.94
N ALA A 8 7.35 4.79 -8.17
CA ALA A 8 7.41 3.52 -8.90
C ALA A 8 8.28 2.49 -8.18
N ASP A 9 9.42 2.88 -7.60
CA ASP A 9 10.25 1.97 -6.80
C ASP A 9 9.45 1.37 -5.63
N ASN A 10 8.70 2.21 -4.89
CA ASN A 10 7.86 1.72 -3.79
C ASN A 10 6.72 0.83 -4.28
N HIS A 11 6.08 1.21 -5.40
CA HIS A 11 4.99 0.44 -5.98
C HIS A 11 5.46 -0.95 -6.40
N ASN A 12 6.62 -1.05 -7.02
CA ASN A 12 7.21 -2.32 -7.43
C ASN A 12 7.52 -3.24 -6.23
N VAL A 13 7.92 -2.67 -5.09
CA VAL A 13 8.07 -3.44 -3.84
C VAL A 13 6.73 -3.99 -3.36
N ALA A 14 5.69 -3.15 -3.31
CA ALA A 14 4.35 -3.58 -2.92
C ALA A 14 3.81 -4.67 -3.87
N VAL A 15 3.91 -4.46 -5.18
CA VAL A 15 3.53 -5.43 -6.22
C VAL A 15 4.22 -6.77 -5.99
N LYS A 16 5.54 -6.77 -5.75
CA LYS A 16 6.29 -8.01 -5.54
C LYS A 16 5.80 -8.78 -4.31
N ILE A 17 5.58 -8.09 -3.19
CA ILE A 17 5.11 -8.70 -1.93
C ILE A 17 3.69 -9.23 -2.10
N LEU A 18 2.78 -8.42 -2.65
CA LEU A 18 1.38 -8.78 -2.82
C LEU A 18 1.22 -9.91 -3.86
N ALA A 19 1.97 -9.89 -4.96
CA ALA A 19 1.99 -10.95 -5.95
C ALA A 19 2.47 -12.28 -5.35
N GLN A 20 3.53 -12.24 -4.52
CA GLN A 20 3.99 -13.43 -3.79
C GLN A 20 2.92 -13.94 -2.82
N GLY A 21 2.28 -13.05 -2.06
CA GLY A 21 1.18 -13.42 -1.16
C GLY A 21 0.00 -14.09 -1.89
N LEU A 22 -0.43 -13.53 -3.04
CA LEU A 22 -1.47 -14.13 -3.89
C LEU A 22 -1.07 -15.52 -4.40
N LYS A 23 0.19 -15.71 -4.77
CA LYS A 23 0.74 -17.02 -5.15
C LYS A 23 0.71 -18.01 -3.96
N ASP A 24 1.17 -17.58 -2.79
CA ASP A 24 1.23 -18.43 -1.60
C ASP A 24 -0.16 -18.84 -1.09
N LEU A 25 -1.16 -17.98 -1.28
CA LEU A 25 -2.58 -18.28 -1.03
C LEU A 25 -3.21 -19.20 -2.09
N GLY A 26 -2.47 -19.59 -3.13
CA GLY A 26 -2.92 -20.49 -4.19
C GLY A 26 -3.83 -19.85 -5.24
N ILE A 27 -3.91 -18.51 -5.29
CA ILE A 27 -4.73 -17.78 -6.27
C ILE A 27 -4.10 -17.83 -7.67
N PHE A 28 -2.76 -17.77 -7.73
CA PHE A 28 -1.99 -17.94 -8.97
C PHE A 28 -1.17 -19.23 -8.96
N LYS A 29 -1.06 -19.87 -10.12
CA LYS A 29 -0.22 -21.06 -10.33
C LYS A 29 1.10 -20.72 -11.02
N GLU A 30 1.10 -19.63 -11.77
CA GLU A 30 2.21 -19.02 -12.49
C GLU A 30 3.40 -18.71 -11.55
N SER A 31 4.59 -18.53 -12.12
CA SER A 31 5.76 -18.07 -11.34
C SER A 31 5.56 -16.62 -10.86
N LEU A 32 6.30 -16.19 -9.84
CA LEU A 32 6.23 -14.79 -9.37
C LEU A 32 6.55 -13.82 -10.52
N ASP A 33 7.59 -14.13 -11.31
CA ASP A 33 8.01 -13.30 -12.43
C ASP A 33 6.90 -13.19 -13.49
N GLU A 34 6.24 -14.30 -13.83
CA GLU A 34 5.13 -14.29 -14.78
C GLU A 34 3.93 -13.46 -14.27
N ILE A 35 3.62 -13.51 -12.97
CA ILE A 35 2.53 -12.73 -12.35
C ILE A 35 2.81 -11.23 -12.46
N ILE A 36 4.07 -10.83 -12.26
CA ILE A 36 4.49 -9.42 -12.32
C ILE A 36 4.57 -8.96 -13.77
N GLU A 37 5.28 -9.68 -14.64
CA GLU A 37 5.48 -9.33 -16.06
C GLU A 37 4.15 -9.19 -16.81
N LYS A 38 3.19 -10.08 -16.55
CA LYS A 38 1.86 -10.06 -17.18
C LYS A 38 0.85 -9.20 -16.42
N ASN A 39 1.27 -8.52 -15.35
CA ASN A 39 0.41 -7.69 -14.50
C ASN A 39 -0.82 -8.42 -13.93
N LEU A 40 -0.75 -9.74 -13.71
CA LEU A 40 -1.91 -10.54 -13.27
C LEU A 40 -2.42 -10.10 -11.89
N HIS A 41 -1.51 -9.67 -11.02
CA HIS A 41 -1.78 -9.14 -9.69
C HIS A 41 -2.77 -7.95 -9.70
N ARG A 42 -2.86 -7.20 -10.80
CA ARG A 42 -3.78 -6.04 -10.92
C ARG A 42 -5.25 -6.40 -10.80
N THR A 43 -5.60 -7.67 -11.00
CA THR A 43 -6.95 -8.20 -10.75
C THR A 43 -7.37 -7.97 -9.29
N TYR A 44 -6.41 -8.08 -8.35
CA TYR A 44 -6.65 -8.00 -6.91
C TYR A 44 -6.00 -6.77 -6.25
N TYR A 45 -5.08 -6.09 -6.94
CA TYR A 45 -4.46 -4.83 -6.53
C TYR A 45 -4.50 -3.80 -7.68
N PRO A 46 -5.64 -3.11 -7.89
CA PRO A 46 -5.89 -2.36 -9.13
C PRO A 46 -5.37 -0.91 -9.12
N HIS A 47 -4.88 -0.41 -7.98
CA HIS A 47 -4.47 0.98 -7.77
C HIS A 47 -2.98 1.13 -7.46
N GLY A 48 -2.50 2.37 -7.44
CA GLY A 48 -1.12 2.70 -7.04
C GLY A 48 -0.88 2.48 -5.54
N THR A 49 0.39 2.50 -5.12
CA THR A 49 0.76 2.35 -3.70
C THR A 49 0.66 3.63 -2.90
N GLY A 50 0.34 4.75 -3.54
CA GLY A 50 0.09 6.01 -2.85
C GLY A 50 0.10 7.18 -3.79
N HIS A 51 -0.10 8.36 -3.21
CA HIS A 51 -0.18 9.63 -3.90
C HIS A 51 0.39 10.76 -3.03
N TRP A 52 0.65 11.91 -3.63
CA TRP A 52 1.01 13.13 -2.89
C TRP A 52 -0.08 13.48 -1.89
N LEU A 53 0.31 13.98 -0.73
CA LEU A 53 -0.61 14.44 0.31
C LEU A 53 -0.20 15.84 0.79
N GLY A 54 -1.18 16.73 0.92
CA GLY A 54 -0.93 18.13 1.24
C GLY A 54 -2.20 18.86 1.62
N LEU A 55 -2.48 19.99 0.97
CA LEU A 55 -3.74 20.72 1.19
C LEU A 55 -4.92 19.95 0.61
N ASP A 56 -4.71 19.25 -0.50
CA ASP A 56 -5.66 18.30 -1.06
C ASP A 56 -5.26 16.86 -0.68
N VAL A 57 -6.25 15.97 -0.53
CA VAL A 57 -6.00 14.55 -0.23
C VAL A 57 -5.14 13.92 -1.31
N HIS A 58 -5.50 14.14 -2.58
CA HIS A 58 -4.63 13.87 -3.72
C HIS A 58 -3.98 15.20 -4.12
N ASP A 59 -2.86 15.53 -3.49
CA ASP A 59 -2.25 16.85 -3.64
C ASP A 59 -1.79 17.11 -5.08
N ASN A 60 -1.98 18.34 -5.55
CA ASN A 60 -1.75 18.71 -6.94
C ASN A 60 -0.26 18.96 -7.24
N SER A 61 0.55 17.92 -7.05
CA SER A 61 1.98 17.90 -7.34
C SER A 61 2.28 17.04 -8.56
N PRO A 62 3.28 17.41 -9.39
CA PRO A 62 3.66 16.62 -10.55
C PRO A 62 4.19 15.24 -10.12
N TYR A 63 3.93 14.20 -10.91
CA TYR A 63 4.53 12.87 -10.70
C TYR A 63 5.76 12.62 -11.57
N LEU A 64 5.92 13.42 -12.63
CA LEU A 64 7.01 13.37 -13.57
C LEU A 64 7.73 14.72 -13.64
N THR A 65 9.02 14.71 -13.96
CA THR A 65 9.76 15.92 -14.34
C THR A 65 9.35 16.39 -15.74
N ASP A 66 9.80 17.58 -16.14
CA ASP A 66 9.56 18.10 -17.49
C ASP A 66 10.13 17.18 -18.60
N GLU A 67 11.18 16.42 -18.28
CA GLU A 67 11.79 15.40 -19.15
C GLU A 67 11.07 14.04 -19.08
N LEU A 68 9.89 13.97 -18.45
CA LEU A 68 9.06 12.76 -18.31
C LEU A 68 9.72 11.63 -17.51
N ASN A 69 10.62 11.95 -16.59
CA ASN A 69 11.18 11.00 -15.64
C ASN A 69 10.38 10.99 -14.34
N ASP A 70 10.32 9.84 -13.66
CA ASP A 70 9.74 9.77 -12.31
C ASP A 70 10.43 10.75 -11.35
N ILE A 71 9.62 11.47 -10.57
CA ILE A 71 10.16 12.33 -9.51
C ILE A 71 10.83 11.49 -8.44
N LYS A 72 12.07 11.87 -8.13
CA LYS A 72 12.82 11.32 -7.00
C LYS A 72 12.42 12.03 -5.72
N PHE A 73 12.24 11.26 -4.67
CA PHE A 73 11.92 11.78 -3.35
C PHE A 73 13.03 12.70 -2.84
N THR A 74 12.63 13.85 -2.33
CA THR A 74 13.46 14.78 -1.56
C THR A 74 12.82 15.06 -0.20
N PRO A 75 13.61 15.47 0.80
CA PRO A 75 13.09 15.86 2.11
C PRO A 75 11.96 16.89 2.01
N GLY A 76 10.94 16.76 2.85
CA GLY A 76 9.77 17.63 2.88
C GLY A 76 8.58 17.17 2.02
N MET A 77 8.79 16.18 1.14
CA MET A 77 7.69 15.55 0.39
C MET A 77 6.85 14.66 1.31
N VAL A 78 5.52 14.69 1.15
CA VAL A 78 4.57 13.86 1.90
C VAL A 78 3.75 13.01 0.92
N PHE A 79 3.62 11.72 1.22
CA PHE A 79 2.84 10.77 0.45
C PHE A 79 2.08 9.80 1.34
N THR A 80 0.99 9.25 0.81
CA THR A 80 0.41 8.02 1.35
C THR A 80 1.23 6.79 0.95
N VAL A 81 1.16 5.73 1.76
CA VAL A 81 1.63 4.37 1.45
C VAL A 81 0.51 3.40 1.79
N GLU A 82 -0.19 2.92 0.77
CA GLU A 82 -1.51 2.29 0.88
C GLU A 82 -1.66 0.96 0.08
N PRO A 83 -0.79 -0.05 0.27
CA PRO A 83 -0.98 -1.34 -0.37
C PRO A 83 -2.32 -1.99 0.03
N GLY A 84 -2.98 -2.63 -0.93
CA GLY A 84 -4.26 -3.29 -0.70
C GLY A 84 -4.50 -4.55 -1.54
N LEU A 85 -5.33 -5.45 -1.02
CA LEU A 85 -5.83 -6.61 -1.75
C LEU A 85 -7.34 -6.67 -1.66
N TYR A 86 -7.98 -6.86 -2.80
CA TYR A 86 -9.44 -6.94 -2.92
C TYR A 86 -9.77 -8.23 -3.65
N LEU A 87 -10.44 -9.15 -2.97
CA LEU A 87 -10.76 -10.49 -3.46
C LEU A 87 -12.27 -10.56 -3.76
N PRO A 88 -12.70 -10.47 -5.04
CA PRO A 88 -14.11 -10.43 -5.37
C PRO A 88 -14.87 -11.65 -4.86
N LYS A 89 -16.11 -11.44 -4.42
CA LYS A 89 -16.95 -12.49 -3.84
C LYS A 89 -17.25 -13.63 -4.82
N ASP A 90 -17.40 -13.29 -6.09
CA ASP A 90 -17.83 -14.23 -7.13
C ASP A 90 -16.66 -14.77 -7.98
N ASP A 91 -15.41 -14.44 -7.62
CA ASP A 91 -14.24 -14.99 -8.31
C ASP A 91 -13.93 -16.41 -7.82
N GLU A 92 -14.19 -17.39 -8.69
CA GLU A 92 -13.97 -18.80 -8.39
C GLU A 92 -12.48 -19.18 -8.24
N LYS A 93 -11.55 -18.37 -8.75
CA LYS A 93 -10.11 -18.56 -8.56
C LYS A 93 -9.66 -18.31 -7.13
N VAL A 94 -10.40 -17.49 -6.39
CA VAL A 94 -10.10 -17.19 -4.98
C VAL A 94 -10.58 -18.35 -4.08
N PRO A 95 -9.79 -18.80 -3.09
CA PRO A 95 -10.25 -19.76 -2.08
C PRO A 95 -11.55 -19.31 -1.41
N LYS A 96 -12.54 -20.21 -1.29
CA LYS A 96 -13.90 -19.87 -0.85
C LYS A 96 -13.97 -19.05 0.45
N HIS A 97 -13.07 -19.29 1.40
CA HIS A 97 -13.04 -18.60 2.69
C HIS A 97 -12.46 -17.17 2.63
N LEU A 98 -11.81 -16.80 1.53
CA LEU A 98 -11.23 -15.46 1.31
C LEU A 98 -12.08 -14.57 0.40
N ARG A 99 -13.09 -15.14 -0.26
CA ARG A 99 -13.95 -14.42 -1.20
C ARG A 99 -14.74 -13.31 -0.50
N GLY A 100 -14.73 -12.11 -1.09
CA GLY A 100 -15.41 -10.93 -0.57
C GLY A 100 -14.59 -10.14 0.45
N ILE A 101 -13.35 -10.53 0.72
CA ILE A 101 -12.45 -9.80 1.62
C ILE A 101 -11.71 -8.70 0.83
N GLY A 102 -11.70 -7.49 1.39
CA GLY A 102 -10.87 -6.39 0.92
C GLY A 102 -10.13 -5.77 2.10
N ILE A 103 -8.82 -5.61 1.98
CA ILE A 103 -7.95 -5.07 3.03
C ILE A 103 -7.02 -4.04 2.39
N ARG A 104 -6.90 -2.87 3.02
CA ARG A 104 -5.89 -1.85 2.73
C ARG A 104 -5.38 -1.31 4.07
N ILE A 105 -4.07 -1.16 4.17
CA ILE A 105 -3.41 -0.51 5.31
C ILE A 105 -2.67 0.70 4.73
N GLU A 106 -2.95 1.87 5.27
CA GLU A 106 -2.53 3.14 4.71
C GLU A 106 -1.85 4.00 5.78
N ASP A 107 -0.69 4.53 5.44
CA ASP A 107 0.08 5.44 6.28
C ASP A 107 0.48 6.71 5.53
N ASP A 108 0.56 7.81 6.26
CA ASP A 108 1.04 9.11 5.79
C ASP A 108 2.53 9.25 6.11
N ILE A 109 3.36 9.41 5.08
CA ILE A 109 4.81 9.36 5.20
C ILE A 109 5.44 10.68 4.77
N LEU A 110 6.18 11.30 5.69
CA LEU A 110 7.06 12.44 5.42
C LEU A 110 8.45 11.95 5.04
N VAL A 111 8.97 12.36 3.89
CA VAL A 111 10.38 12.12 3.50
C VAL A 111 11.29 13.07 4.29
N THR A 112 12.35 12.54 4.88
CA THR A 112 13.35 13.30 5.65
C THR A 112 14.75 13.08 5.10
N ASP A 113 15.72 13.91 5.51
CA ASP A 113 17.14 13.75 5.11
C ASP A 113 17.71 12.37 5.47
N LYS A 114 17.15 11.71 6.49
CA LYS A 114 17.65 10.43 7.04
C LYS A 114 16.79 9.23 6.62
N GLY A 115 15.74 9.43 5.82
CA GLY A 115 14.80 8.38 5.41
C GLY A 115 13.38 8.90 5.32
N CYS A 116 12.51 8.44 6.21
CA CYS A 116 11.14 8.91 6.31
C CYS A 116 10.62 8.85 7.76
N GLU A 117 9.60 9.64 8.03
CA GLU A 117 8.82 9.65 9.26
C GLU A 117 7.38 9.20 8.95
N ASN A 118 6.83 8.34 9.80
CA ASN A 118 5.45 7.88 9.67
C ASN A 118 4.55 8.73 10.57
N LEU A 119 3.76 9.59 9.94
CA LEU A 119 2.90 10.56 10.62
C LEU A 119 1.65 9.90 11.22
N SER A 120 1.32 8.69 10.79
CA SER A 120 0.20 7.87 11.25
C SER A 120 0.66 6.60 11.97
N GLN A 121 1.87 6.62 12.54
CA GLN A 121 2.47 5.47 13.24
C GLN A 121 1.62 4.96 14.41
N ASP A 122 0.87 5.85 15.07
CA ASP A 122 0.07 5.53 16.26
C ASP A 122 -1.20 4.75 15.96
N ILE A 123 -1.57 4.59 14.68
CA ILE A 123 -2.72 3.77 14.28
C ILE A 123 -2.36 2.28 14.43
N PRO A 124 -3.14 1.48 15.18
CA PRO A 124 -2.97 0.03 15.29
C PRO A 124 -2.97 -0.68 13.93
N LYS A 125 -1.96 -1.51 13.65
CA LYS A 125 -1.82 -2.20 12.35
C LYS A 125 -1.45 -3.67 12.46
N THR A 126 -0.77 -4.08 13.52
CA THR A 126 -0.58 -5.51 13.78
C THR A 126 -1.89 -6.14 14.22
N ILE A 127 -2.03 -7.45 14.01
CA ILE A 127 -3.24 -8.20 14.40
C ILE A 127 -3.55 -7.95 15.89
N GLN A 128 -2.54 -8.08 16.76
CA GLN A 128 -2.71 -7.92 18.20
C GLN A 128 -3.14 -6.49 18.56
N GLU A 129 -2.47 -5.46 18.01
CA GLU A 129 -2.83 -4.06 18.31
C GLU A 129 -4.27 -3.74 17.87
N VAL A 130 -4.70 -4.26 16.72
CA VAL A 130 -6.06 -4.06 16.22
C VAL A 130 -7.08 -4.79 17.11
N GLU A 131 -6.80 -6.03 17.49
CA GLU A 131 -7.66 -6.80 18.40
C GLU A 131 -7.77 -6.13 19.78
N ASP A 132 -6.65 -5.65 20.32
CA ASP A 132 -6.60 -4.94 21.60
C ASP A 132 -7.37 -3.62 21.55
N ALA A 133 -7.20 -2.83 20.47
CA ALA A 133 -7.90 -1.57 20.28
C ALA A 133 -9.42 -1.78 20.16
N CYS A 134 -9.87 -2.85 19.48
CA CYS A 134 -11.28 -3.20 19.39
C CYS A 134 -11.86 -3.76 20.70
N ALA A 135 -11.03 -4.37 21.55
CA ALA A 135 -11.45 -4.89 22.85
C ALA A 135 -11.50 -3.81 23.95
N ALA A 136 -10.75 -2.72 23.79
CA ALA A 136 -10.71 -1.61 24.73
C ALA A 136 -12.06 -0.86 24.82
N ASP A 137 -12.39 -0.35 26.01
CA ASP A 137 -13.55 0.54 26.16
C ASP A 137 -13.26 1.86 25.45
N TYR A 138 -14.00 2.18 24.39
CA TYR A 138 -13.85 3.43 23.63
C TYR A 138 -13.83 4.70 24.50
N ARG A 139 -14.39 4.67 25.71
CA ARG A 139 -14.33 5.80 26.66
C ARG A 139 -12.93 6.14 27.11
N THR A 140 -11.99 5.19 27.11
CA THR A 140 -10.59 5.46 27.46
C THR A 140 -9.88 6.34 26.44
N PHE A 141 -10.44 6.47 25.22
CA PHE A 141 -9.95 7.40 24.20
C PHE A 141 -10.58 8.80 24.28
N LEU A 142 -11.68 8.96 25.02
CA LEU A 142 -12.43 10.22 25.12
C LEU A 142 -12.07 11.07 26.35
N LEU A 143 -11.30 10.52 27.29
CA LEU A 143 -10.86 11.14 28.54
C LEU A 143 -9.35 11.39 28.52
#